data_AF-A0A7W0THP4-F1
#
_entry.id   AF-A0A7W0THP4-F1
#
_cell.length_a   1.000
_cell.length_b   1.000
_cell.length_c   1.000
_cell.angle_alpha   90.00
_cell.angle_beta   90.00
_cell.angle_gamma   90.00
#
_symmetry.space_group_name_H-M   'P 1'
#
loop_
_entity.id
_entity.type
_entity.pdbx_description
1 polymer ?
#
loop_
_entity_poly.entity_id
_entity_poly.type
_entity_poly.pdbx_seq_one_letter_code
_entity_poly.pdbx_strand_id
1 'polypeptide(L)' 'MIAAFSPSPAPFIALMALGFLIGVGGHIIRSRPLIATGIGLILIATVLLPLAIYAAE' A
#
# COMPACT_ATOMS: atom_id res chain seq x y z
N MET A 1 6.85 -24.77 18.91
CA MET A 1 6.62 -23.33 19.03
C MET A 1 6.80 -22.76 17.63
N ILE A 2 5.72 -22.53 16.89
CA ILE A 2 5.78 -21.96 15.55
C ILE A 2 6.37 -20.56 15.75
N ALA A 3 7.55 -20.29 15.18
CA ALA A 3 8.10 -18.93 15.19
C ALA A 3 7.03 -18.01 14.60
N ALA A 4 6.56 -17.04 15.37
CA ALA A 4 5.62 -16.05 14.87
C ALA A 4 6.34 -15.32 13.73
N PHE A 5 6.02 -15.67 12.49
CA PHE A 5 6.42 -14.88 11.35
C PHE A 5 5.71 -13.54 11.54
N SER A 6 6.45 -12.52 11.94
CA SER A 6 5.95 -11.16 12.10
C SER A 6 6.52 -10.35 10.94
N PRO A 7 5.82 -10.27 9.79
CA PRO A 7 6.24 -9.41 8.70
C PRO A 7 6.52 -8.02 9.25
N SER A 8 7.67 -7.45 8.89
CA SER A 8 7.97 -6.07 9.25
C SER A 8 6.83 -5.16 8.75
N PRO A 9 6.33 -4.22 9.55
CA PRO A 9 5.31 -3.26 9.10
C PRO A 9 5.87 -2.26 8.09
N ALA A 10 7.19 -2.13 7.98
CA ALA A 10 7.87 -1.15 7.13
C ALA A 10 7.42 -1.15 5.65
N PRO A 11 7.33 -2.28 4.91
CA PRO A 11 6.86 -2.30 3.52
C PRO A 11 5.43 -1.76 3.35
N PHE A 12 4.52 -2.08 4.27
CA PHE A 12 3.14 -1.59 4.22
C PHE A 12 3.07 -0.08 4.43
N ILE A 13 3.82 0.43 5.42
CA ILE A 13 3.91 1.86 5.72
C ILE A 13 4.53 2.62 4.54
N ALA A 14 5.60 2.07 3.93
CA ALA A 14 6.26 2.69 2.79
C ALA A 14 5.34 2.79 1.57
N LEU A 15 4.62 1.72 1.23
CA LEU A 15 3.63 1.72 0.14
C LEU A 15 2.47 2.67 0.41
N MET A 16 1.95 2.69 1.64
CA MET A 16 0.90 3.63 2.05
C MET A 16 1.37 5.07 1.88
N ALA A 17 2.56 5.42 2.41
CA ALA A 17 3.11 6.76 2.29
C ALA A 17 3.32 7.16 0.83
N LEU A 18 3.86 6.26 0.01
CA LEU A 18 4.04 6.49 -1.42
C LEU A 18 2.71 6.72 -2.15
N GLY A 19 1.70 5.89 -1.89
CA GLY A 19 0.37 6.03 -2.45
C GLY A 19 -0.29 7.35 -2.06
N PHE A 20 -0.11 7.77 -0.81
CA PHE A 20 -0.63 9.06 -0.33
C PHE A 20 0.06 10.24 -1.01
N LEU A 21 1.39 10.22 -1.14
CA LEU A 21 2.15 11.26 -1.85
C LEU A 21 1.72 11.39 -3.31
N ILE A 22 1.54 10.26 -4.01
CA ILE A 22 1.06 10.23 -5.40
C ILE A 22 -0.37 10.74 -5.49
N GLY A 23 -1.26 10.32 -4.59
CA GLY A 23 -2.66 10.76 -4.55
C GLY A 23 -2.78 12.27 -4.31
N VAL A 24 -2.04 12.80 -3.32
CA VAL A 24 -1.97 14.24 -3.04
C VAL A 24 -1.40 14.99 -4.23
N GLY A 25 -0.30 14.52 -4.83
CA GLY A 25 0.26 15.09 -6.06
C GLY A 25 -0.75 15.12 -7.20
N GLY A 26 -1.52 14.05 -7.37
CA GLY A 26 -2.62 13.95 -8.32
C GLY A 26 -3.72 14.99 -8.08
N HIS A 27 -4.08 15.25 -6.82
CA HIS A 27 -5.02 16.32 -6.45
C HIS A 27 -4.49 17.72 -6.78
N ILE A 28 -3.21 17.98 -6.51
CA ILE A 28 -2.56 19.27 -6.79
C ILE A 28 -2.63 19.59 -8.29
N ILE A 29 -2.30 18.62 -9.15
CA ILE A 29 -2.30 18.82 -10.61
C ILE A 29 -3.63 18.45 -11.29
N ARG A 30 -4.66 18.10 -10.51
CA ARG A 30 -5.99 17.66 -10.99
C ARG A 30 -5.95 16.46 -11.97
N SER A 31 -4.99 15.56 -11.78
CA SER A 31 -4.83 14.36 -12.62
C SER A 31 -5.57 13.16 -12.05
N ARG A 32 -6.68 12.80 -12.70
CA ARG A 32 -7.48 11.61 -12.33
C ARG A 32 -6.66 10.30 -12.36
N PRO A 33 -5.78 10.06 -13.35
CA PRO A 33 -4.92 8.88 -13.34
C PRO A 33 -4.01 8.81 -12.11
N LEU A 34 -3.37 9.92 -11.71
CA LEU A 34 -2.50 9.93 -10.53
C LEU A 34 -3.27 9.69 -9.24
N ILE A 35 -4.46 10.30 -9.10
CA ILE A 35 -5.34 10.07 -7.95
C ILE A 35 -5.69 8.57 -7.85
N ALA A 36 -6.11 7.96 -8.96
CA ALA A 36 -6.43 6.54 -9.02
C ALA A 36 -5.22 5.65 -8.68
N THR A 37 -4.04 5.96 -9.21
CA THR A 37 -2.80 5.25 -8.87
C THR A 37 -2.49 5.33 -7.37
N GLY A 38 -2.61 6.51 -6.77
CA GLY A 38 -2.40 6.69 -5.33
C GLY A 38 -3.35 5.85 -4.48
N ILE A 39 -4.65 5.86 -4.82
CA ILE A 39 -5.65 5.01 -4.16
C ILE A 39 -5.33 3.53 -4.34
N GLY A 40 -4.93 3.11 -5.55
CA GLY A 40 -4.55 1.74 -5.84
C GLY A 40 -3.36 1.26 -5.00
N LEU A 41 -2.33 2.09 -4.83
CA LEU A 41 -1.18 1.78 -3.99
C LEU A 41 -1.55 1.65 -2.51
N ILE A 42 -2.47 2.48 -2.01
CA ILE A 42 -2.98 2.36 -0.64
C ILE A 42 -3.75 1.04 -0.48
N LEU A 43 -4.60 0.67 -1.43
CA LEU A 43 -5.29 -0.64 -1.39
C LEU A 43 -4.33 -1.83 -1.45
N ILE A 44 -3.25 -1.71 -2.23
CA ILE A 44 -2.20 -2.73 -2.25
C ILE A 44 -1.58 -2.84 -0.86
N ALA A 45 -1.23 -1.72 -0.23
CA ALA A 45 -0.63 -1.69 1.09
C ALA A 45 -1.53 -2.26 2.19
N THR A 46 -2.83 -1.98 2.17
CA THR A 46 -3.72 -2.32 3.29
C THR A 46 -4.51 -3.60 3.10
N VAL A 47 -4.69 -4.07 1.87
CA VAL A 47 -5.52 -5.25 1.55
C VAL A 47 -4.74 -6.30 0.80
N LEU A 48 -4.20 -5.97 -0.38
CA LEU A 48 -3.65 -7.01 -1.27
C LEU A 48 -2.35 -7.60 -0.75
N LEU A 49 -1.45 -6.78 -0.20
CA LEU A 49 -0.17 -7.26 0.33
C LEU A 49 -0.36 -8.13 1.58
N PRO A 50 -1.17 -7.73 2.60
CA PRO A 50 -1.50 -8.63 3.71
C PRO A 50 -2.17 -9.92 3.27
N LEU A 51 -3.11 -9.85 2.31
CA LEU A 51 -3.80 -11.02 1.80
C LEU A 51 -2.86 -11.96 1.05
N ALA A 52 -1.93 -11.42 0.26
CA ALA A 52 -0.93 -12.19 -0.46
C ALA A 52 0.05 -12.88 0.48
N ILE A 53 0.46 -12.22 1.57
CA ILE A 53 1.29 -12.83 2.62
C ILE A 53 0.51 -13.97 3.29
N TYR A 54 -0.73 -13.71 3.72
CA TYR A 54 -1.57 -14.74 4.34
C TYR A 54 -1.80 -15.96 3.43
N ALA A 55 -2.02 -15.74 2.13
CA ALA A 55 -2.22 -16.83 1.16
C ALA A 55 -0.93 -17.58 0.79
N ALA A 56 0.24 -17.04 1.13
CA ALA A 56 1.55 -17.66 0.91
C ALA A 56 2.07 -18.42 2.14
N GLU A 57 1.38 -18.32 3.28
CA GLU A 57 1.57 -19.17 4.46
C GLU A 57 0.87 -20.54 4.27
#